data_AF-A0A7S2VGU0-F1
#
_entry.id   AF-A0A7S2VGU0-F1
#
_cell.length_a   1.000
_cell.length_b   1.000
_cell.length_c   1.000
_cell.angle_alpha   90.00
_cell.angle_beta   90.00
_cell.angle_gamma   90.00
#
_symmetry.space_group_name_H-M   'P 1'
#
loop_
_entity.id
_entity.type
_entity.pdbx_description
1 polymer ?
#
loop_
_entity_poly.entity_id
_entity_poly.type
_entity_poly.pdbx_seq_one_letter_code
_entity_poly.pdbx_strand_id
1 'polypeptide(L)'
;LHGQAGAALVQYAMRDMPDGSYQPSIIYNGWLDHSYQPIPVDDPTMEWLRAAGVATIVSGHLPHGDAPLVLRVGEGVDAVTADTSYA
;
A
#
# COMPACT_ATOMS: atom_id res chain seq x y z
N LEU A 1 12.41 -15.55 13.05
CA LEU A 1 11.08 -15.69 12.42
C LEU A 1 10.69 -14.31 11.91
N HIS A 2 10.75 -14.07 10.60
CA HIS A 2 10.32 -12.80 10.02
C HIS A 2 8.82 -12.62 10.27
N GLY A 3 8.41 -11.48 10.81
CA GLY A 3 7.00 -11.18 11.06
C GLY A 3 6.24 -11.14 9.74
N GLN A 4 5.10 -11.84 9.66
CA GLN A 4 4.25 -11.88 8.46
C GLN A 4 3.42 -10.59 8.33
N ALA A 5 4.08 -9.45 8.19
CA ALA A 5 3.41 -8.15 8.26
C ALA A 5 2.43 -7.94 7.09
N GLY A 6 2.72 -8.50 5.91
CA GLY A 6 1.76 -8.56 4.80
C GLY A 6 0.49 -9.34 5.15
N ALA A 7 0.61 -10.45 5.89
CA ALA A 7 -0.55 -11.20 6.37
C ALA A 7 -1.34 -10.41 7.42
N ALA A 8 -0.67 -9.64 8.28
CA ALA A 8 -1.32 -8.73 9.22
C ALA A 8 -2.06 -7.58 8.51
N LEU A 9 -1.52 -7.07 7.41
CA LEU A 9 -2.15 -6.02 6.60
C LEU A 9 -3.38 -6.54 5.84
N VAL A 10 -3.28 -7.73 5.25
CA VAL A 10 -4.40 -8.44 4.63
C VAL A 10 -5.47 -8.79 5.68
N GLN A 11 -5.04 -9.24 6.86
CA GLN A 11 -5.94 -9.52 7.96
C GLN A 11 -6.61 -8.24 8.47
N TYR A 12 -5.95 -7.09 8.48
CA TYR A 12 -6.58 -5.81 8.85
C TYR A 12 -7.71 -5.44 7.87
N ALA A 13 -7.50 -5.62 6.57
CA ALA A 13 -8.53 -5.34 5.56
C ALA A 13 -9.72 -6.33 5.57
N MET A 14 -9.51 -7.51 6.17
CA MET A 14 -10.43 -8.66 6.12
C MET A 14 -10.80 -9.18 7.51
N ARG A 15 -10.59 -8.39 8.58
CA ARG A 15 -10.73 -8.87 9.97
C ARG A 15 -12.19 -9.00 10.36
N ASP A 16 -12.49 -10.06 11.09
CA ASP A 16 -13.65 -10.06 11.97
C ASP A 16 -13.45 -9.02 13.09
N MET A 17 -14.43 -8.14 13.23
CA MET A 17 -14.45 -7.13 14.28
C MET A 17 -14.71 -7.79 15.64
N PRO A 18 -14.36 -7.15 16.78
CA PRO A 18 -14.57 -7.73 18.11
C PRO A 18 -16.03 -8.12 18.42
N ASP A 19 -16.99 -7.55 17.68
CA ASP A 19 -18.43 -7.86 17.76
C ASP A 19 -18.88 -8.98 16.81
N GLY A 20 -17.94 -9.61 16.09
CA GLY A 20 -18.21 -10.68 15.13
C GLY A 20 -18.75 -10.18 13.78
N SER A 21 -18.83 -8.87 13.54
CA SER A 21 -19.19 -8.33 12.24
C SER A 21 -18.01 -8.37 11.26
N TYR A 22 -18.32 -8.61 9.98
CA TYR A 22 -17.35 -8.51 8.90
C TYR A 22 -17.36 -7.09 8.33
N GLN A 23 -16.25 -6.36 8.49
CA GLN A 23 -16.07 -5.07 7.86
C GLN A 23 -14.99 -5.17 6.78
N PRO A 24 -15.35 -5.31 5.49
CA PRO A 24 -14.37 -5.21 4.42
C PRO A 24 -13.88 -3.76 4.41
N SER A 25 -12.73 -3.53 5.04
CA SER A 25 -12.17 -2.19 5.12
C SER A 25 -11.40 -1.94 3.83
N ILE A 26 -11.91 -1.03 3.00
CA ILE A 26 -11.19 -0.54 1.82
C ILE A 26 -10.08 0.37 2.35
N ILE A 27 -8.83 -0.05 2.17
CA ILE A 27 -7.69 0.83 2.41
C ILE A 27 -7.58 1.75 1.19
N TYR A 28 -7.97 3.00 1.37
CA TYR A 28 -7.68 4.05 0.40
C TYR A 28 -6.23 4.46 0.55
N ASN A 29 -5.45 4.28 -0.50
CA ASN A 29 -4.06 4.73 -0.54
C ASN A 29 -3.78 5.44 -1.86
N GLY A 30 -2.90 6.44 -1.80
CA GLY A 30 -2.45 7.22 -2.93
C GLY A 30 -0.95 7.47 -2.80
N TRP A 31 -0.26 7.50 -3.93
CA TRP A 31 1.19 7.64 -3.96
C TRP A 31 1.64 8.97 -4.56
N LEU A 32 0.71 9.77 -5.09
CA LEU A 32 0.99 11.07 -5.67
C LEU A 32 0.26 12.17 -4.89
N ASP A 33 0.91 13.32 -4.74
CA ASP A 33 0.32 14.52 -4.17
C ASP A 33 -0.60 15.25 -5.18
N HIS A 34 -1.18 16.37 -4.78
CA HIS A 34 -2.05 17.19 -5.64
C HIS A 34 -1.34 17.80 -6.86
N SER A 35 -0.01 17.77 -6.89
CA SER A 35 0.83 18.19 -8.03
C SER A 35 1.35 16.99 -8.84
N TYR A 36 0.79 15.80 -8.60
CA TYR A 36 1.17 14.54 -9.22
C TYR A 36 2.64 14.16 -8.98
N GLN A 37 3.23 14.60 -7.86
CA GLN A 37 4.58 14.20 -7.45
C GLN A 37 4.52 13.02 -6.47
N PRO A 38 5.50 12.08 -6.51
CA PRO A 38 5.56 10.98 -5.56
C PRO A 38 5.60 11.46 -4.11
N ILE A 39 4.73 10.91 -3.28
CA ILE A 39 4.70 11.15 -1.84
C ILE A 39 5.82 10.34 -1.19
N PRO A 40 6.76 10.98 -0.46
CA PRO A 40 7.73 10.27 0.34
C PRO A 40 7.03 9.49 1.46
N VAL A 41 7.36 8.22 1.61
CA VAL A 41 6.90 7.43 2.76
C VAL A 41 7.72 7.83 3.98
N ASP A 42 7.05 8.02 5.12
CA ASP A 42 7.72 8.40 6.36
C ASP A 42 8.66 7.30 6.88
N ASP A 43 9.70 7.70 7.62
CA ASP A 43 10.72 6.79 8.12
C ASP A 43 10.16 5.64 8.98
N PRO A 44 9.22 5.87 9.92
CA PRO A 44 8.58 4.78 10.68
C PRO A 44 7.89 3.74 9.79
N THR A 45 7.15 4.17 8.77
CA THR A 45 6.50 3.26 7.82
C THR A 45 7.53 2.47 7.01
N MET A 46 8.60 3.13 6.55
CA MET A 46 9.69 2.46 5.83
C MET A 46 10.44 1.44 6.69
N GLU A 47 10.71 1.76 7.95
CA GLU A 47 11.33 0.84 8.91
C GLU A 47 10.48 -0.41 9.10
N TRP A 48 9.16 -0.23 9.27
CA TRP A 48 8.22 -1.34 9.40
C TRP A 48 8.20 -2.25 8.16
N LEU A 49 8.13 -1.66 6.96
CA LEU A 49 8.14 -2.40 5.69
C LEU A 49 9.42 -3.22 5.53
N ARG A 50 10.57 -2.63 5.83
CA ARG A 50 11.88 -3.30 5.76
C ARG A 50 12.01 -4.41 6.79
N ALA A 51 11.62 -4.16 8.04
CA ALA A 51 11.64 -5.17 9.10
C ALA A 51 10.76 -6.39 8.76
N ALA A 52 9.68 -6.14 8.01
CA ALA A 52 8.78 -7.16 7.49
C ALA A 52 9.30 -7.88 6.23
N GLY A 53 10.40 -7.42 5.62
CA GLY A 53 10.90 -7.95 4.35
C GLY A 53 10.01 -7.62 3.15
N VAL A 54 9.20 -6.56 3.24
CA VAL A 54 8.36 -6.09 2.13
C VAL A 54 9.20 -5.24 1.19
N ALA A 55 9.41 -5.73 -0.03
CA ALA A 55 10.14 -5.01 -1.09
C ALA A 55 9.22 -4.41 -2.17
N THR A 56 7.97 -4.84 -2.23
CA THR A 56 7.03 -4.41 -3.27
C THR A 56 5.62 -4.29 -2.69
N ILE A 57 4.96 -3.18 -2.98
CA ILE A 57 3.57 -2.90 -2.62
C ILE A 57 2.80 -2.74 -3.93
N VAL A 58 1.68 -3.45 -4.08
CA VAL A 58 0.79 -3.30 -5.24
C VAL A 58 -0.56 -2.83 -4.74
N SER A 59 -1.06 -1.72 -5.28
CA SER A 59 -2.32 -1.13 -4.81
C SER A 59 -3.17 -0.52 -5.94
N GLY A 60 -4.49 -0.58 -5.81
CA GLY A 60 -5.43 0.15 -6.67
C GLY A 60 -5.81 1.52 -6.08
N HIS A 61 -7.04 1.97 -6.37
CA HIS A 61 -7.74 3.15 -5.85
C HIS A 61 -7.52 4.47 -6.59
N LEU A 62 -6.28 4.92 -6.77
CA LEU A 62 -5.98 6.18 -7.45
C LEU A 62 -5.62 5.92 -8.92
N PRO A 63 -6.47 6.33 -9.90
CA PRO A 63 -6.22 6.08 -11.31
C PRO A 63 -4.94 6.74 -11.83
N HIS A 64 -4.14 6.01 -12.60
CA HIS A 64 -2.90 6.50 -13.21
C HIS A 64 -2.78 6.21 -14.71
N GLY A 65 -3.88 6.39 -15.45
CA GLY A 65 -3.89 6.35 -16.90
C GLY A 65 -3.95 4.92 -17.44
N ASP A 66 -3.22 4.65 -18.51
CA ASP A 66 -3.31 3.45 -19.32
C ASP A 66 -2.34 2.32 -18.92
N ALA A 67 -1.43 2.57 -17.97
CA ALA A 67 -0.45 1.61 -17.52
C ALA A 67 -0.16 1.71 -16.01
N PRO A 68 0.27 0.61 -15.36
CA PRO A 68 0.72 0.68 -13.99
C PRO A 68 1.90 1.63 -13.81
N LEU A 69 1.85 2.48 -12.78
CA LEU A 69 2.95 3.36 -12.40
C LEU A 69 3.82 2.68 -11.36
N VAL A 70 5.13 2.64 -11.60
CA VAL A 70 6.12 2.10 -10.65
C VAL A 70 6.87 3.26 -10.01
N LEU A 71 6.82 3.34 -8.69
CA LEU A 71 7.45 4.39 -7.88
C LEU A 71 8.47 3.78 -6.92
N ARG A 72 9.65 4.39 -6.87
CA ARG A 72 10.66 4.11 -5.84
C ARG A 72 10.35 4.97 -4.63
N VAL A 73 9.58 4.44 -3.70
CA VAL A 73 9.04 5.20 -2.56
C VAL A 73 10.00 5.26 -1.36
N GLY A 74 11.04 4.43 -1.38
CA GLY A 74 12.18 4.49 -0.47
C GLY A 74 13.24 3.46 -0.83
N GLU A 75 14.41 3.51 -0.18
CA GLU A 75 15.48 2.56 -0.47
C GLU A 75 15.00 1.11 -0.19
N GLY A 76 14.99 0.30 -1.26
CA GLY A 76 14.63 -1.11 -1.23
C GLY A 76 13.14 -1.43 -1.29
N VAL A 77 12.26 -0.44 -1.47
CA VAL A 77 10.80 -0.66 -1.57
C VAL A 77 10.22 0.06 -2.79
N ASP A 78 9.55 -0.72 -3.64
CA ASP A 78 8.82 -0.23 -4.80
C ASP A 78 7.30 -0.25 -4.54
N ALA A 79 6.59 0.76 -5.04
CA ALA A 79 5.14 0.80 -5.10
C ALA A 79 4.68 0.70 -6.56
N VAL A 80 3.68 -0.15 -6.83
CA VAL A 80 3.07 -0.35 -8.14
C VAL A 80 1.59 -0.01 -8.06
N THR A 81 1.16 0.98 -8.82
CA THR A 81 -0.26 1.35 -8.90
C THR A 81 -0.95 0.50 -9.96
N ALA A 82 -1.90 -0.33 -9.55
CA ALA A 82 -2.62 -1.25 -10.44
C ALA A 82 -3.95 -0.66 -10.97
N ASP A 83 -4.30 0.57 -10.62
CA ASP A 83 -5.50 1.26 -11.13
C ASP A 83 -5.21 1.95 -12.47
N THR A 84 -5.42 1.20 -13.55
CA THR A 84 -5.23 1.66 -14.94
C THR A 84 -6.52 2.22 -15.52
N SER A 85 -7.02 3.30 -14.89
CA SER A 85 -8.17 4.04 -15.36
C SER A 85 -7.86 5.54 -15.47
N TYR A 86 -8.82 6.32 -15.98
CA TYR A 86 -8.74 7.78 -16.05
C TYR A 86 -9.64 8.37 -14.95
N ALA A 87 -9.13 9.37 -14.24
CA ALA A 87 -9.87 10.15 -13.23
C ALA A 87 -10.68 11.28 -13.87
#